data_AF-A0A162N407-F1
#
_entry.id   AF-A0A162N407-F1
#
_cell.length_a   1.000
_cell.length_b   1.000
_cell.length_c   1.000
_cell.angle_alpha   90.00
_cell.angle_beta   90.00
_cell.angle_gamma   90.00
#
_symmetry.space_group_name_H-M   'P 1'
#
loop_
_entity.id
_entity.type
_entity.pdbx_description
1 polymer ?
#
loop_
_entity_poly.entity_id
_entity_poly.type
_entity_poly.pdbx_seq_one_letter_code
_entity_poly.pdbx_strand_id
1 'polypeptide(L)'
;MDNHAPLAKRIKLSLEPGIEQPAVDITNSGHEIYKTEQSLPEKLMQNVDRIWMERGDWRDLSESDLKKAIESKDTEEDQAQTHENEADQTTQPTLVPTPGFDIVKLRESVLNKLFHAKSEIDVALDVINILATQSRPGAAVKDLVLPPGSLTATYVSKPKTTLKAQLEAVQLTLGLKRKQQKTASAYLKASASNLRKLVENENSFWEEALDLRRNHWLMQANSSPPIPGMTGTGPTYLVQYGFTDVGSDFNESSLGDLDRASTAESEEGSAKMALSLPHSEPKKIVVHVSQRQMGSLGLNFDVFSEGILGMTTSSRSQSQKDTAGPFNFHSPSNQIQKQLLDAQATIFDAELFADVRRFYQKHKHLTATFEWQTTK
;
A
#
# COMPACT_ATOMS: atom_id res chain seq x y z
N MET A 1 -67.65 -29.99 54.46
CA MET A 1 -67.53 -29.10 53.30
C MET A 1 -66.15 -29.36 52.74
N ASP A 2 -66.08 -30.31 51.82
CA ASP A 2 -64.82 -30.85 51.32
C ASP A 2 -64.57 -30.31 49.92
N ASN A 3 -63.50 -29.52 49.80
CA ASN A 3 -63.04 -28.90 48.55
C ASN A 3 -62.23 -29.92 47.74
N HIS A 4 -62.76 -30.35 46.60
CA HIS A 4 -61.98 -31.03 45.56
C HIS A 4 -61.67 -30.05 44.42
N ALA A 5 -60.40 -29.65 44.31
CA ALA A 5 -59.86 -28.97 43.13
C ALA A 5 -59.40 -30.03 42.09
N PRO A 6 -59.67 -29.85 40.79
CA PRO A 6 -59.21 -30.79 39.76
C PRO A 6 -57.76 -30.55 39.31
N LEU A 7 -57.00 -31.64 39.21
CA LEU A 7 -55.61 -31.73 38.74
C LEU A 7 -55.46 -31.30 37.26
N ALA A 8 -54.57 -30.34 36.99
CA ALA A 8 -54.12 -30.02 35.64
C ALA A 8 -53.14 -31.08 35.11
N LYS A 9 -53.48 -31.73 34.00
CA LYS A 9 -52.60 -32.70 33.31
C LYS A 9 -51.63 -31.96 32.38
N ARG A 10 -50.32 -32.10 32.63
CA ARG A 10 -49.24 -31.65 31.74
C ARG A 10 -49.21 -32.51 30.47
N ILE A 11 -49.54 -31.92 29.33
CA ILE A 11 -49.35 -32.53 28.01
C ILE A 11 -47.88 -32.30 27.62
N LYS A 12 -47.12 -33.39 27.42
CA LYS A 12 -45.79 -33.34 26.81
C LYS A 12 -45.97 -33.55 25.31
N LEU A 13 -45.76 -32.49 24.53
CA LEU A 13 -45.70 -32.55 23.07
C LEU A 13 -44.24 -32.85 22.67
N SER A 14 -43.99 -34.05 22.16
CA SER A 14 -42.77 -34.35 21.41
C SER A 14 -43.00 -33.93 19.96
N LEU A 15 -42.38 -32.82 19.56
CA LEU A 15 -42.31 -32.44 18.15
C LEU A 15 -41.11 -33.18 17.55
N GLU A 16 -41.38 -34.17 16.70
CA GLU A 16 -40.36 -34.70 15.80
C GLU A 16 -40.07 -33.64 14.72
N PRO A 17 -38.79 -33.38 14.37
CA PRO A 17 -38.48 -32.47 13.28
C PRO A 17 -38.92 -33.09 11.95
N GLY A 18 -39.98 -32.54 11.35
CA GLY A 18 -40.47 -32.93 10.03
C GLY A 18 -39.40 -32.71 8.96
N ILE A 19 -39.24 -33.69 8.08
CA ILE A 19 -38.26 -33.72 6.97
C ILE A 19 -38.75 -32.91 5.76
N GLU A 20 -39.90 -32.26 5.87
CA GLU A 20 -40.54 -31.55 4.76
C GLU A 20 -39.95 -30.15 4.59
N GLN A 21 -39.34 -29.90 3.44
CA GLN A 21 -38.76 -28.61 3.09
C GLN A 21 -39.89 -27.58 2.88
N PRO A 22 -39.85 -26.42 3.54
CA PRO A 22 -40.89 -25.41 3.35
C PRO A 22 -40.81 -24.85 1.92
N ALA A 23 -41.93 -24.92 1.19
CA ALA A 23 -42.06 -24.30 -0.12
C ALA A 23 -41.88 -22.77 -0.02
N VAL A 24 -41.13 -22.19 -0.96
CA VAL A 24 -40.80 -20.76 -0.93
C VAL A 24 -41.89 -19.90 -1.54
N ASP A 25 -42.57 -20.44 -2.56
CA ASP A 25 -43.65 -19.76 -3.23
C ASP A 25 -44.61 -20.77 -3.85
N ILE A 26 -45.89 -20.41 -3.93
CA ILE A 26 -46.93 -21.22 -4.56
C ILE A 26 -47.43 -20.43 -5.77
N THR A 27 -47.24 -20.98 -6.96
CA THR A 27 -47.74 -20.37 -8.19
C THR A 27 -49.27 -20.25 -8.17
N ASN A 28 -49.85 -19.31 -8.92
CA ASN A 28 -51.32 -19.13 -9.04
C ASN A 28 -52.06 -20.39 -9.56
N SER A 29 -51.32 -21.39 -10.05
CA SER A 29 -51.77 -22.72 -10.48
C SER A 29 -51.59 -23.82 -9.43
N GLY A 30 -51.29 -23.46 -8.17
CA GLY A 30 -51.19 -24.40 -7.04
C GLY A 30 -49.97 -25.33 -7.07
N HIS A 31 -48.96 -25.04 -7.90
CA HIS A 31 -47.71 -25.80 -7.89
C HIS A 31 -46.72 -25.13 -6.93
N GLU A 32 -46.27 -25.90 -5.94
CA GLU A 32 -45.27 -25.52 -4.95
C GLU A 32 -43.87 -25.50 -5.57
N ILE A 33 -43.15 -24.40 -5.45
CA ILE A 33 -41.75 -24.28 -5.87
C ILE A 33 -40.87 -24.47 -4.64
N TYR A 34 -40.16 -25.60 -4.58
CA TYR A 34 -39.14 -25.88 -3.57
C TYR A 34 -37.83 -25.18 -3.93
N LYS A 35 -37.02 -24.81 -2.93
CA LYS A 35 -35.62 -24.41 -3.19
C LYS A 35 -34.92 -25.60 -3.81
N THR A 36 -34.41 -25.45 -5.03
CA THR A 36 -33.44 -26.39 -5.57
C THR A 36 -32.26 -26.42 -4.61
N GLU A 37 -31.99 -27.56 -3.99
CA GLU A 37 -30.79 -27.72 -3.17
C GLU A 37 -29.57 -27.38 -4.03
N GLN A 38 -28.94 -26.23 -3.74
CA GLN A 38 -27.72 -25.83 -4.42
C GLN A 38 -26.70 -26.95 -4.30
N SER A 39 -26.08 -27.29 -5.43
CA SER A 39 -25.13 -28.39 -5.51
C SER A 39 -23.98 -28.15 -4.51
N LEU A 40 -23.44 -29.21 -3.93
CA LEU A 40 -22.30 -29.11 -3.00
C LEU A 40 -21.12 -28.28 -3.57
N PRO A 41 -20.78 -28.35 -4.86
CA PRO A 41 -19.80 -27.47 -5.48
C PRO A 41 -20.18 -25.98 -5.46
N GLU A 42 -21.44 -25.65 -5.66
CA GLU A 42 -21.94 -24.26 -5.66
C GLU A 42 -21.91 -23.66 -4.25
N LYS A 43 -22.30 -24.45 -3.24
CA LYS A 43 -22.18 -24.06 -1.82
C LYS A 43 -20.71 -23.87 -1.41
N LEU A 44 -19.83 -24.74 -1.89
CA LEU A 44 -18.39 -24.60 -1.63
C LEU A 44 -17.83 -23.33 -2.27
N MET A 45 -18.19 -23.04 -3.52
CA MET A 45 -17.77 -21.82 -4.21
C MET A 45 -18.26 -20.57 -3.49
N GLN A 46 -19.53 -20.54 -3.08
CA GLN A 46 -20.10 -19.44 -2.30
C GLN A 46 -19.38 -19.25 -0.94
N ASN A 47 -19.00 -20.35 -0.28
CA ASN A 47 -18.26 -20.30 0.97
C ASN A 47 -16.82 -19.83 0.76
N VAL A 48 -16.15 -20.26 -0.31
CA VAL A 48 -14.80 -19.81 -0.65
C VAL A 48 -14.81 -18.32 -0.99
N ASP A 49 -15.76 -17.85 -1.81
CA ASP A 49 -15.92 -16.44 -2.14
C ASP A 49 -16.22 -15.61 -0.89
N ARG A 50 -17.05 -16.13 0.01
CA ARG A 50 -17.35 -15.49 1.29
C ARG A 50 -16.10 -15.39 2.17
N ILE A 51 -15.32 -16.46 2.32
CA ILE A 51 -14.09 -16.45 3.12
C ILE A 51 -13.07 -15.50 2.49
N TRP A 52 -12.96 -15.48 1.17
CA TRP A 52 -12.10 -14.55 0.44
C TRP A 52 -12.48 -13.09 0.73
N MET A 53 -13.77 -12.77 0.68
CA MET A 53 -14.26 -11.41 0.95
C MET A 53 -14.13 -11.01 2.42
N GLU A 54 -14.35 -11.94 3.35
CA GLU A 54 -14.30 -11.68 4.79
C GLU A 54 -12.86 -11.58 5.33
N ARG A 55 -11.91 -12.34 4.77
CA ARG A 55 -10.57 -12.50 5.34
C ARG A 55 -9.40 -12.17 4.42
N GLY A 56 -9.63 -11.93 3.13
CA GLY A 56 -8.58 -11.54 2.18
C GLY A 56 -7.76 -12.72 1.66
N ASP A 57 -6.44 -12.54 1.55
CA ASP A 57 -5.53 -13.53 0.95
C ASP A 57 -5.33 -14.75 1.86
N TRP A 58 -5.40 -15.95 1.29
CA TRP A 58 -5.30 -17.23 2.00
C TRP A 58 -3.90 -17.50 2.57
N ARG A 59 -2.89 -16.75 2.11
CA ARG A 59 -1.49 -16.94 2.50
C ARG A 59 -1.22 -16.58 3.95
N ASP A 60 -1.98 -15.65 4.50
CA ASP A 60 -1.80 -15.18 5.88
C ASP A 60 -2.72 -15.92 6.86
N LEU A 61 -3.56 -16.84 6.36
CA LEU A 61 -4.43 -17.68 7.20
C LEU A 61 -3.65 -18.85 7.81
N SER A 62 -3.08 -18.60 8.99
CA SER A 62 -2.53 -19.66 9.83
C SER A 62 -3.62 -20.30 10.73
N GLU A 63 -3.51 -21.60 10.98
CA GLU A 63 -4.40 -22.32 11.91
C GLU A 63 -4.34 -21.73 13.33
N SER A 64 -3.18 -21.18 13.72
CA SER A 64 -2.99 -20.47 14.99
C SER A 64 -3.83 -19.20 15.10
N ASP A 65 -3.91 -18.40 14.04
CA ASP A 65 -4.69 -17.16 14.04
C ASP A 65 -6.20 -17.44 14.04
N LEU A 66 -6.60 -18.52 13.37
CA LEU A 66 -7.99 -18.99 13.36
C LEU A 66 -8.44 -19.48 14.74
N LYS A 67 -7.61 -20.26 15.44
CA LYS A 67 -7.93 -20.71 16.81
C LYS A 67 -8.03 -19.54 17.78
N LYS A 68 -7.09 -18.59 17.70
CA LYS A 68 -7.11 -17.37 18.52
C LYS A 68 -8.35 -16.51 18.26
N ALA A 69 -8.78 -16.41 17.00
CA ALA A 69 -9.99 -15.68 16.62
C ALA A 69 -11.29 -16.37 17.07
N ILE A 70 -11.31 -17.70 17.16
CA ILE A 70 -12.45 -18.45 17.70
C ILE A 70 -12.52 -18.27 19.22
N GLU A 71 -11.38 -18.38 19.91
CA GLU A 71 -11.30 -18.17 21.37
C GLU A 71 -11.69 -16.72 21.77
N SER A 72 -11.30 -15.72 20.98
CA SER A 72 -11.73 -14.33 21.23
C SER A 72 -13.22 -14.13 20.99
N LYS A 73 -13.81 -14.84 20.02
CA LYS A 73 -15.23 -14.71 19.67
C LYS A 73 -16.13 -15.41 20.70
N ASP A 74 -15.71 -16.55 21.23
CA ASP A 74 -16.38 -17.23 22.35
C ASP A 74 -16.34 -16.39 23.63
N THR A 75 -15.39 -15.44 23.75
CA THR A 75 -15.30 -14.50 24.88
C THR A 75 -16.18 -13.24 24.68
N GLU A 76 -16.52 -12.89 23.44
CA GLU A 76 -17.31 -11.69 23.09
C GLU A 76 -18.83 -11.95 23.04
N GLU A 77 -19.28 -13.21 22.99
CA GLU A 77 -20.72 -13.53 23.05
C GLU A 77 -21.37 -13.26 24.43
N ASP A 78 -20.57 -12.97 25.46
CA ASP A 78 -21.05 -12.55 26.80
C ASP A 78 -21.21 -11.01 26.97
N GLN A 79 -20.89 -10.18 25.97
CA GLN A 79 -20.96 -8.71 26.08
C GLN A 79 -21.60 -7.97 24.88
N ALA A 80 -22.57 -8.57 24.20
CA ALA A 80 -23.29 -7.91 23.10
C ALA A 80 -24.72 -7.49 23.48
N GLN A 81 -24.86 -6.53 24.41
CA GLN A 81 -26.00 -5.62 24.41
C GLN A 81 -25.48 -4.19 24.53
N THR A 82 -25.87 -3.37 23.56
CA THR A 82 -25.79 -1.89 23.46
C THR A 82 -24.81 -1.38 22.41
N HIS A 83 -25.28 -1.17 21.18
CA HIS A 83 -25.24 0.11 20.46
C HIS A 83 -25.71 -0.07 19.00
N GLU A 84 -27.01 0.09 18.78
CA GLU A 84 -27.53 0.56 17.49
C GLU A 84 -27.48 2.09 17.49
N ASN A 85 -26.78 2.65 16.50
CA ASN A 85 -27.08 3.90 15.79
C ASN A 85 -25.77 4.48 15.26
N GLU A 86 -25.56 4.40 13.95
CA GLU A 86 -25.29 5.59 13.15
C GLU A 86 -25.44 5.25 11.66
N ALA A 87 -26.49 5.81 11.08
CA ALA A 87 -26.71 5.87 9.65
C ALA A 87 -25.96 7.07 9.06
N ASP A 88 -25.44 6.84 7.85
CA ASP A 88 -25.39 7.81 6.76
C ASP A 88 -24.33 8.93 6.85
N GLN A 89 -23.12 8.62 6.38
CA GLN A 89 -22.18 9.63 5.88
C GLN A 89 -21.89 9.42 4.40
N THR A 90 -22.58 10.22 3.60
CA THR A 90 -22.31 10.48 2.19
C THR A 90 -20.85 10.92 1.99
N THR A 91 -20.04 10.05 1.41
CA THR A 91 -18.61 10.28 1.19
C THR A 91 -18.39 11.25 0.02
N GLN A 92 -17.80 12.40 0.31
CA GLN A 92 -17.23 13.29 -0.71
C GLN A 92 -15.93 12.68 -1.26
N PRO A 93 -15.59 12.88 -2.54
CA PRO A 93 -14.38 12.30 -3.13
C PRO A 93 -13.14 13.07 -2.66
N THR A 94 -12.44 12.54 -1.67
CA THR A 94 -11.08 12.93 -1.32
C THR A 94 -10.14 12.38 -2.38
N LEU A 95 -9.37 13.26 -3.04
CA LEU A 95 -8.40 12.93 -4.10
C LEU A 95 -7.09 12.30 -3.58
N VAL A 96 -7.18 11.51 -2.52
CA VAL A 96 -6.09 10.63 -2.09
C VAL A 96 -6.64 9.22 -2.26
N PRO A 97 -6.17 8.45 -3.25
CA PRO A 97 -6.61 7.07 -3.37
C PRO A 97 -6.18 6.33 -2.10
N THR A 98 -7.16 5.95 -1.30
CA THR A 98 -7.02 4.95 -0.24
C THR A 98 -6.28 3.75 -0.83
N PRO A 99 -5.33 3.11 -0.12
CA PRO A 99 -4.72 1.88 -0.59
C PRO A 99 -5.84 0.85 -0.82
N GLY A 100 -6.10 0.52 -2.10
CA GLY A 100 -7.25 -0.28 -2.54
C GLY A 100 -8.27 0.45 -3.41
N PHE A 101 -8.09 1.74 -3.72
CA PHE A 101 -8.90 2.39 -4.75
C PHE A 101 -8.59 1.75 -6.10
N ASP A 102 -9.53 0.96 -6.60
CA ASP A 102 -9.38 0.25 -7.84
C ASP A 102 -9.41 1.24 -9.01
N ILE A 103 -8.22 1.66 -9.43
CA ILE A 103 -7.99 2.55 -10.57
C ILE A 103 -8.66 1.95 -11.82
N VAL A 104 -8.78 0.62 -11.91
CA VAL A 104 -9.48 -0.05 -12.99
C VAL A 104 -10.97 0.26 -12.93
N LYS A 105 -11.62 0.17 -11.77
CA LYS A 105 -13.04 0.55 -11.61
C LYS A 105 -13.30 2.03 -11.91
N LEU A 106 -12.41 2.93 -11.49
CA LEU A 106 -12.51 4.34 -11.87
C LEU A 106 -12.41 4.50 -13.39
N ARG A 107 -11.42 3.85 -14.01
CA ARG A 107 -11.21 3.88 -15.46
C ARG A 107 -12.43 3.35 -16.20
N GLU A 108 -13.00 2.23 -15.76
CA GLU A 108 -14.24 1.66 -16.31
C GLU A 108 -15.42 2.61 -16.16
N SER A 109 -15.60 3.21 -14.97
CA SER A 109 -16.66 4.20 -14.73
C SER A 109 -16.55 5.41 -15.67
N VAL A 110 -15.34 5.93 -15.86
CA VAL A 110 -15.07 7.04 -16.78
C VAL A 110 -15.32 6.63 -18.23
N LEU A 111 -14.86 5.44 -18.64
CA LEU A 111 -15.10 4.91 -19.98
C LEU A 111 -16.59 4.74 -20.26
N ASN A 112 -17.37 4.20 -19.31
CA ASN A 112 -18.81 4.04 -19.47
C ASN A 112 -19.53 5.38 -19.62
N LYS A 113 -19.19 6.37 -18.78
CA LYS A 113 -19.75 7.73 -18.90
C LYS A 113 -19.38 8.38 -20.24
N LEU A 114 -18.14 8.22 -20.68
CA LEU A 114 -17.66 8.75 -21.96
C LEU A 114 -18.34 8.05 -23.14
N PHE A 115 -18.54 6.74 -23.06
CA PHE A 115 -19.27 5.97 -24.06
C PHE A 115 -20.73 6.41 -24.18
N HIS A 116 -21.42 6.61 -23.06
CA HIS A 116 -22.78 7.16 -23.07
C HIS A 116 -22.83 8.56 -23.71
N ALA A 117 -21.93 9.46 -23.32
CA ALA A 117 -21.85 10.79 -23.92
C ALA A 117 -21.55 10.73 -25.43
N LYS A 118 -20.64 9.84 -25.86
CA LYS A 118 -20.34 9.61 -27.28
C LYS A 118 -21.58 9.12 -28.02
N SER A 119 -22.30 8.14 -27.47
CA SER A 119 -23.51 7.60 -28.08
C SER A 119 -24.59 8.68 -28.26
N GLU A 120 -24.77 9.56 -27.28
CA GLU A 120 -25.72 10.67 -27.39
C GLU A 120 -25.29 11.68 -28.47
N ILE A 121 -24.00 11.99 -28.55
CA ILE A 121 -23.43 12.89 -29.57
C ILE A 121 -23.57 12.29 -30.97
N ASP A 122 -23.29 10.99 -31.14
CA ASP A 122 -23.41 10.29 -32.42
C ASP A 122 -24.88 10.33 -32.91
N VAL A 123 -25.84 10.08 -32.03
CA VAL A 123 -27.28 10.19 -32.36
C VAL A 123 -27.65 11.62 -32.76
N ALA A 124 -27.17 12.64 -32.03
CA ALA A 124 -27.42 14.03 -32.38
C ALA A 124 -26.78 14.41 -33.74
N LEU A 125 -25.59 13.89 -34.02
CA LEU A 125 -24.87 14.09 -35.27
C LEU A 125 -25.59 13.44 -36.45
N ASP A 126 -26.15 12.25 -36.27
CA ASP A 126 -27.00 11.58 -37.27
C ASP A 126 -28.24 12.41 -37.61
N VAL A 127 -28.93 12.93 -36.59
CA VAL A 127 -30.10 13.83 -36.79
C VAL A 127 -29.72 15.07 -37.57
N ILE A 128 -28.58 15.70 -37.24
CA ILE A 128 -28.08 16.88 -37.94
C ILE A 128 -27.72 16.52 -39.39
N ASN A 129 -27.10 15.38 -39.64
CA ASN A 129 -26.75 14.94 -40.99
C ASN A 129 -27.99 14.64 -41.84
N ILE A 130 -29.03 14.03 -41.27
CA ILE A 130 -30.32 13.82 -41.95
C ILE A 130 -30.96 15.16 -42.33
N LEU A 131 -30.94 16.15 -41.43
CA LEU A 131 -31.44 17.51 -41.73
C LEU A 131 -30.57 18.21 -42.80
N ALA A 132 -29.26 18.05 -42.75
CA ALA A 132 -28.32 18.70 -43.67
C ALA A 132 -28.44 18.13 -45.10
N THR A 133 -28.65 16.81 -45.26
CA THR A 133 -28.84 16.19 -46.58
C THR A 133 -30.09 16.68 -47.31
N GLN A 134 -31.13 17.11 -46.58
CA GLN A 134 -32.30 17.75 -47.18
C GLN A 134 -31.97 19.09 -47.84
N SER A 135 -31.12 19.92 -47.20
CA SER A 135 -30.75 21.24 -47.72
C SER A 135 -29.62 21.19 -48.75
N ARG A 136 -28.78 20.14 -48.73
CA ARG A 136 -27.61 20.01 -49.62
C ARG A 136 -27.42 18.54 -50.05
N PRO A 137 -27.98 18.12 -51.20
CA PRO A 137 -27.93 16.72 -51.65
C PRO A 137 -26.53 16.21 -52.03
N GLY A 138 -25.51 17.08 -52.09
CA GLY A 138 -24.10 16.71 -52.30
C GLY A 138 -23.31 16.44 -51.01
N ALA A 139 -23.92 16.64 -49.83
CA ALA A 139 -23.31 16.40 -48.52
C ALA A 139 -23.70 15.02 -47.93
N ALA A 140 -24.13 14.09 -48.78
CA ALA A 140 -24.52 12.75 -48.37
C ALA A 140 -23.31 12.01 -47.78
N VAL A 141 -23.27 11.94 -46.46
CA VAL A 141 -22.41 10.99 -45.75
C VAL A 141 -22.95 9.61 -46.10
N LYS A 142 -22.10 8.75 -46.70
CA LYS A 142 -22.43 7.34 -46.91
C LYS A 142 -22.68 6.75 -45.53
N ASP A 143 -23.78 6.03 -45.35
CA ASP A 143 -24.21 5.35 -44.10
C ASP A 143 -25.17 6.11 -43.17
N LEU A 144 -26.17 6.80 -43.74
CA LEU A 144 -27.31 7.31 -42.97
C LEU A 144 -28.34 6.19 -42.72
N VAL A 145 -28.77 6.04 -41.46
CA VAL A 145 -29.79 5.04 -41.04
C VAL A 145 -31.15 5.29 -41.68
N LEU A 146 -31.47 6.55 -41.99
CA LEU A 146 -32.73 6.98 -42.57
C LEU A 146 -32.51 7.61 -43.96
N PRO A 147 -33.48 7.47 -44.89
CA PRO A 147 -33.39 8.11 -46.20
C PRO A 147 -33.33 9.64 -46.07
N PRO A 148 -32.59 10.32 -46.98
CA PRO A 148 -32.46 11.77 -46.95
C PRO A 148 -33.82 12.46 -47.10
N GLY A 149 -34.08 13.48 -46.29
CA GLY A 149 -35.35 14.21 -46.27
C GLY A 149 -36.44 13.64 -45.35
N SER A 150 -36.14 12.62 -44.52
CA SER A 150 -37.09 12.07 -43.54
C SER A 150 -37.48 13.04 -42.43
N LEU A 151 -36.64 14.03 -42.10
CA LEU A 151 -36.91 15.04 -41.09
C LEU A 151 -36.99 16.41 -41.76
N THR A 152 -38.01 17.19 -41.43
CA THR A 152 -38.18 18.55 -41.95
C THR A 152 -38.15 19.56 -40.80
N ALA A 153 -37.36 20.62 -40.97
CA ALA A 153 -37.33 21.72 -40.01
C ALA A 153 -38.43 22.74 -40.35
N THR A 154 -39.49 22.80 -39.54
CA THR A 154 -40.54 23.82 -39.68
C THR A 154 -40.34 24.92 -38.65
N TYR A 155 -40.49 26.18 -39.07
CA TYR A 155 -40.45 27.31 -38.15
C TYR A 155 -41.68 27.31 -37.25
N VAL A 156 -41.52 26.82 -36.03
CA VAL A 156 -42.54 26.93 -34.98
C VAL A 156 -42.17 28.11 -34.10
N SER A 157 -43.07 29.09 -33.96
CA SER A 157 -42.87 30.18 -33.01
C SER A 157 -42.72 29.59 -31.61
N LYS A 158 -41.59 29.80 -30.95
CA LYS A 158 -41.39 29.36 -29.57
C LYS A 158 -42.56 29.88 -28.72
N PRO A 159 -43.27 29.02 -27.96
CA PRO A 159 -44.33 29.49 -27.10
C PRO A 159 -43.75 30.54 -26.16
N LYS A 160 -44.44 31.68 -25.99
CA LYS A 160 -44.01 32.72 -25.04
C LYS A 160 -43.90 32.06 -23.68
N THR A 161 -42.67 31.94 -23.19
CA THR A 161 -42.41 31.35 -21.88
C THR A 161 -43.13 32.20 -20.84
N THR A 162 -43.85 31.54 -19.94
CA THR A 162 -44.57 32.25 -18.88
C THR A 162 -43.56 32.94 -17.96
N LEU A 163 -43.93 34.08 -17.37
CA LEU A 163 -43.06 34.79 -16.42
C LEU A 163 -42.58 33.87 -15.29
N LYS A 164 -43.47 32.97 -14.84
CA LYS A 164 -43.15 31.93 -13.86
C LYS A 164 -42.03 31.00 -14.35
N ALA A 165 -42.13 30.46 -15.57
CA ALA A 165 -41.10 29.57 -16.13
C ALA A 165 -39.76 30.29 -16.31
N GLN A 166 -39.77 31.59 -16.66
CA GLN A 166 -38.54 32.39 -16.75
C GLN A 166 -37.90 32.59 -15.38
N LEU A 167 -38.68 32.91 -14.35
CA LEU A 167 -38.19 33.08 -12.99
C LEU A 167 -37.58 31.77 -12.46
N GLU A 168 -38.28 30.64 -12.63
CA GLU A 168 -37.79 29.33 -12.22
C GLU A 168 -36.48 28.96 -12.93
N ALA A 169 -36.36 29.22 -14.24
CA ALA A 169 -35.13 28.97 -14.99
C ALA A 169 -33.96 29.84 -14.50
N VAL A 170 -34.22 31.12 -14.21
CA VAL A 170 -33.21 32.03 -13.65
C VAL A 170 -32.79 31.58 -12.24
N GLN A 171 -33.74 31.18 -11.40
CA GLN A 171 -33.48 30.67 -10.06
C GLN A 171 -32.66 29.39 -10.09
N LEU A 172 -32.98 28.44 -10.97
CA LEU A 172 -32.23 27.20 -11.15
C LEU A 172 -30.80 27.51 -11.60
N THR A 173 -30.64 28.37 -12.60
CA THR A 173 -29.32 28.76 -13.12
C THR A 173 -28.47 29.43 -12.04
N LEU A 174 -29.06 30.32 -11.24
CA LEU A 174 -28.37 30.98 -10.13
C LEU A 174 -27.97 29.98 -9.04
N GLY A 175 -28.89 29.08 -8.66
CA GLY A 175 -28.62 28.02 -7.69
C GLY A 175 -27.50 27.09 -8.15
N LEU A 176 -27.50 26.70 -9.42
CA LEU A 176 -26.47 25.87 -10.03
C LEU A 176 -25.10 26.58 -10.00
N LYS A 177 -25.04 27.85 -10.42
CA LYS A 177 -23.80 28.65 -10.36
C LYS A 177 -23.27 28.78 -8.93
N ARG A 178 -24.14 29.03 -7.95
CA ARG A 178 -23.75 29.10 -6.54
C ARG A 178 -23.21 27.77 -6.03
N LYS A 179 -23.84 26.65 -6.38
CA LYS A 179 -23.37 25.30 -6.04
C LYS A 179 -21.99 25.03 -6.64
N GLN A 180 -21.81 25.33 -7.93
CA GLN A 180 -20.53 25.18 -8.65
C GLN A 180 -19.40 26.02 -8.02
N GLN A 181 -19.68 27.27 -7.66
CA GLN A 181 -18.71 28.12 -6.99
C GLN A 181 -18.36 27.59 -5.58
N LYS A 182 -19.36 27.11 -4.83
CA LYS A 182 -19.13 26.51 -3.51
C LYS A 182 -18.27 25.25 -3.63
N THR A 183 -18.55 24.36 -4.58
CA THR A 183 -17.73 23.16 -4.83
C THR A 183 -16.32 23.52 -5.26
N ALA A 184 -16.15 24.51 -6.14
CA ALA A 184 -14.82 24.98 -6.55
C ALA A 184 -14.04 25.57 -5.37
N SER A 185 -14.68 26.37 -4.51
CA SER A 185 -14.02 26.93 -3.32
C SER A 185 -13.61 25.85 -2.31
N ALA A 186 -14.45 24.82 -2.12
CA ALA A 186 -14.15 23.69 -1.25
C ALA A 186 -12.97 22.87 -1.80
N TYR A 187 -12.97 22.61 -3.11
CA TYR A 187 -11.87 21.95 -3.81
C TYR A 187 -10.56 22.70 -3.62
N LEU A 188 -10.53 24.01 -3.92
CA LEU A 188 -9.33 24.83 -3.77
C LEU A 188 -8.85 24.87 -2.31
N LYS A 189 -9.75 24.91 -1.33
CA LYS A 189 -9.41 24.86 0.09
C LYS A 189 -8.79 23.51 0.46
N ALA A 190 -9.35 22.40 -0.02
CA ALA A 190 -8.82 21.07 0.19
C ALA A 190 -7.43 20.93 -0.46
N SER A 191 -7.28 21.34 -1.72
CA SER A 191 -5.98 21.35 -2.43
C SER A 191 -4.95 22.21 -1.71
N ALA A 192 -5.31 23.41 -1.25
CA ALA A 192 -4.40 24.26 -0.48
C ALA A 192 -3.97 23.62 0.84
N SER A 193 -4.89 22.94 1.54
CA SER A 193 -4.54 22.21 2.77
C SER A 193 -3.61 21.03 2.51
N ASN A 194 -3.80 20.32 1.39
CA ASN A 194 -2.92 19.22 0.99
C ASN A 194 -1.53 19.72 0.60
N LEU A 195 -1.46 20.82 -0.17
CA LEU A 195 -0.19 21.46 -0.53
C LEU A 195 0.57 21.95 0.69
N ARG A 196 -0.12 22.47 1.72
CA ARG A 196 0.55 22.85 2.98
C ARG A 196 1.18 21.65 3.68
N LYS A 197 0.47 20.52 3.78
CA LYS A 197 1.01 19.28 4.34
C LYS A 197 2.22 18.79 3.54
N LEU A 198 2.13 18.83 2.21
CA LEU A 198 3.25 18.46 1.33
C LEU A 198 4.46 19.37 1.55
N VAL A 199 4.26 20.68 1.68
CA VAL A 199 5.33 21.65 1.97
C VAL A 199 5.94 21.42 3.35
N GLU A 200 5.14 21.10 4.35
CA GLU A 200 5.62 20.80 5.71
C GLU A 200 6.47 19.52 5.74
N ASN A 201 6.02 18.46 5.06
CA ASN A 201 6.78 17.23 4.90
C ASN A 201 8.09 17.49 4.15
N GLU A 202 8.04 18.25 3.05
CA GLU A 202 9.22 18.61 2.26
C GLU A 202 10.19 19.47 3.08
N ASN A 203 9.70 20.41 3.89
CA ASN A 203 10.55 21.19 4.78
C ASN A 203 11.25 20.31 5.81
N SER A 204 10.53 19.36 6.42
CA SER A 204 11.14 18.41 7.37
C SER A 204 12.19 17.50 6.71
N PHE A 205 11.96 17.07 5.47
CA PHE A 205 12.93 16.33 4.68
C PHE A 205 14.20 17.15 4.40
N TRP A 206 14.04 18.43 4.02
CA TRP A 206 15.18 19.31 3.74
C TRP A 206 15.96 19.70 4.99
N GLU A 207 15.29 19.88 6.13
CA GLU A 207 15.98 20.10 7.41
C GLU A 207 16.91 18.92 7.75
N GLU A 208 16.43 17.69 7.58
CA GLU A 208 17.24 16.48 7.82
C GLU A 208 18.36 16.31 6.76
N ALA A 209 18.08 16.57 5.49
CA ALA A 209 19.10 16.55 4.44
C ALA A 209 20.18 17.64 4.65
N LEU A 210 19.81 18.81 5.16
CA LEU A 210 20.76 19.85 5.53
C LEU A 210 21.61 19.43 6.73
N ASP A 211 21.05 18.71 7.69
CA ASP A 211 21.81 18.14 8.80
C ASP A 211 22.81 17.07 8.31
N LEU A 212 22.44 16.23 7.33
CA LEU A 212 23.40 15.32 6.69
C LEU A 212 24.56 16.09 6.03
N ARG A 213 24.24 17.18 5.33
CA ARG A 213 25.26 18.03 4.70
C ARG A 213 26.17 18.75 5.71
N ARG A 214 25.62 19.17 6.85
CA ARG A 214 26.41 19.75 7.97
C ARG A 214 27.42 18.75 8.53
N ASN A 215 27.08 17.46 8.50
CA ASN A 215 27.97 16.36 8.89
C ASN A 215 28.88 15.86 7.76
N HIS A 216 29.06 16.68 6.70
CA HIS A 216 29.97 16.41 5.58
C HIS A 216 29.67 15.15 4.76
N TRP A 217 28.44 14.64 4.81
CA TRP A 217 28.01 13.57 3.89
C TRP A 217 27.83 14.12 2.47
N LEU A 218 28.37 13.40 1.48
CA LEU A 218 28.25 13.74 0.08
C LEU A 218 26.87 13.30 -0.42
N MET A 219 26.05 14.27 -0.85
CA MET A 219 24.73 14.02 -1.43
C MET A 219 24.76 14.30 -2.93
N GLN A 220 24.32 13.34 -3.72
CA GLN A 220 24.18 13.46 -5.16
C GLN A 220 22.70 13.36 -5.54
N ALA A 221 22.21 14.33 -6.32
CA ALA A 221 20.88 14.22 -6.89
C ALA A 221 20.91 13.17 -8.01
N ASN A 222 20.15 12.09 -7.83
CA ASN A 222 19.87 11.14 -8.89
C ASN A 222 18.74 11.69 -9.74
N SER A 223 19.09 12.50 -10.73
CA SER A 223 18.19 12.78 -11.83
C SER A 223 18.21 11.56 -12.77
N SER A 224 17.57 10.47 -12.38
CA SER A 224 17.22 9.43 -13.35
C SER A 224 16.44 10.13 -14.48
N PRO A 225 16.86 10.01 -15.75
CA PRO A 225 16.15 10.66 -16.84
C PRO A 225 14.69 10.18 -16.80
N PRO A 226 13.71 11.09 -16.91
CA PRO A 226 12.30 10.73 -16.81
C PRO A 226 12.00 9.67 -17.87
N ILE A 227 11.78 8.42 -17.43
CA ILE A 227 11.27 7.36 -18.29
C ILE A 227 9.89 7.83 -18.76
N PRO A 228 9.64 7.94 -20.08
CA PRO A 228 8.35 8.40 -20.58
C PRO A 228 7.23 7.49 -20.06
N GLY A 229 6.38 8.01 -19.18
CA GLY A 229 5.23 7.29 -18.61
C GLY A 229 5.25 7.08 -17.10
N MET A 230 6.38 7.30 -16.40
CA MET A 230 6.42 7.31 -14.93
C MET A 230 6.45 8.74 -14.39
N THR A 231 5.28 9.35 -14.31
CA THR A 231 5.07 10.63 -13.62
C THR A 231 4.86 10.39 -12.14
N GLY A 232 5.93 10.09 -11.37
CA GLY A 232 5.73 9.74 -9.96
C GLY A 232 6.91 9.98 -9.04
N THR A 233 8.12 9.65 -9.45
CA THR A 233 9.29 9.81 -8.58
C THR A 233 10.05 11.05 -9.03
N GLY A 234 9.95 12.11 -8.24
CA GLY A 234 10.86 13.26 -8.36
C GLY A 234 12.32 12.81 -8.20
N PRO A 235 13.30 13.72 -8.37
CA PRO A 235 14.71 13.36 -8.18
C PRO A 235 14.87 12.69 -6.82
N THR A 236 15.45 11.49 -6.81
CA THR A 236 15.86 10.81 -5.59
C THR A 236 17.26 11.31 -5.22
N TYR A 237 17.58 11.31 -3.94
CA TYR A 237 18.84 11.85 -3.45
C TYR A 237 19.67 10.69 -2.92
N LEU A 238 20.85 10.48 -3.50
CA LEU A 238 21.76 9.44 -3.08
C LEU A 238 22.76 10.04 -2.10
N VAL A 239 23.00 9.36 -0.98
CA VAL A 239 24.11 9.65 -0.08
C VAL A 239 25.24 8.69 -0.39
N GLN A 240 26.41 9.24 -0.69
CA GLN A 240 27.64 8.47 -0.85
C GLN A 240 28.31 8.36 0.53
N TYR A 241 28.44 7.12 1.01
CA TYR A 241 29.12 6.82 2.28
C TYR A 241 30.35 5.91 2.07
N GLY A 242 30.68 5.56 0.83
CA GLY A 242 31.89 4.79 0.49
C GLY A 242 33.17 5.62 0.43
N PHE A 243 34.29 4.92 0.30
CA PHE A 243 35.64 5.48 0.28
C PHE A 243 36.18 5.77 -1.14
N THR A 244 35.31 5.83 -2.15
CA THR A 244 35.74 6.03 -3.55
C THR A 244 36.41 7.40 -3.77
N ASP A 245 36.00 8.44 -3.04
CA ASP A 245 36.60 9.78 -3.14
C ASP A 245 38.01 9.85 -2.51
N VAL A 246 38.31 8.98 -1.55
CA VAL A 246 39.65 8.89 -0.92
C VAL A 246 40.60 7.96 -1.69
N GLY A 247 40.19 7.46 -2.85
CA GLY A 247 41.02 6.62 -3.72
C GLY A 247 40.91 5.11 -3.47
N SER A 248 39.82 4.65 -2.86
CA SER A 248 39.55 3.21 -2.75
C SER A 248 39.20 2.62 -4.12
N ASP A 249 39.87 1.53 -4.50
CA ASP A 249 39.57 0.73 -5.69
C ASP A 249 38.44 -0.30 -5.47
N PHE A 250 37.68 -0.15 -4.37
CA PHE A 250 36.60 -1.05 -4.01
C PHE A 250 35.31 -0.71 -4.78
N ASN A 251 34.85 -1.64 -5.64
CA ASN A 251 33.75 -1.41 -6.59
C ASN A 251 32.37 -1.89 -6.08
N GLU A 252 32.14 -1.91 -4.77
CA GLU A 252 30.82 -2.23 -4.22
C GLU A 252 29.92 -0.98 -4.21
N SER A 253 28.61 -1.19 -4.36
CA SER A 253 27.62 -0.10 -4.33
C SER A 253 27.63 0.57 -2.96
N SER A 254 28.16 1.79 -2.92
CA SER A 254 28.34 2.61 -1.72
C SER A 254 27.43 3.85 -1.69
N LEU A 255 26.28 3.73 -2.35
CA LEU A 255 25.27 4.77 -2.50
C LEU A 255 23.98 4.31 -1.80
N GLY A 256 23.45 5.17 -0.93
CA GLY A 256 22.20 4.94 -0.21
C GLY A 256 21.13 5.86 -0.75
N ASP A 257 19.94 5.35 -1.04
CA ASP A 257 18.85 6.20 -1.52
C ASP A 257 18.10 6.82 -0.33
N LEU A 258 17.87 8.12 -0.43
CA LEU A 258 17.08 8.88 0.52
C LEU A 258 15.64 8.91 0.03
N ASP A 259 14.83 8.07 0.65
CA ASP A 259 13.40 8.02 0.40
C ASP A 259 12.67 9.06 1.25
N ARG A 260 11.82 9.83 0.57
CA ARG A 260 10.83 10.68 1.24
C ARG A 260 9.92 9.72 2.00
N ALA A 261 9.83 9.83 3.34
CA ALA A 261 8.92 8.99 4.09
C ALA A 261 7.51 9.19 3.54
N SER A 262 7.02 8.17 2.84
CA SER A 262 5.64 8.14 2.40
C SER A 262 4.77 8.21 3.66
N THR A 263 3.66 8.93 3.58
CA THR A 263 2.68 9.17 4.65
C THR A 263 2.01 7.91 5.23
N ALA A 264 2.63 6.73 5.08
CA ALA A 264 2.24 5.49 5.71
C ALA A 264 2.99 5.33 7.04
N GLU A 265 2.31 5.72 8.12
CA GLU A 265 2.41 5.07 9.44
C GLU A 265 3.81 4.98 10.05
N SER A 266 4.52 6.10 10.15
CA SER A 266 5.62 6.20 11.11
C SER A 266 5.07 6.76 12.42
N GLU A 267 4.93 5.87 13.39
CA GLU A 267 4.62 6.18 14.78
C GLU A 267 5.53 7.30 15.33
N GLU A 268 4.96 8.14 16.20
CA GLU A 268 5.61 9.28 16.84
C GLU A 268 7.00 8.91 17.41
N GLY A 269 8.06 9.23 16.66
CA GLY A 269 9.44 9.17 17.15
C GLY A 269 10.44 8.42 16.29
N SER A 270 10.02 7.69 15.25
CA SER A 270 10.94 7.07 14.27
C SER A 270 11.20 8.03 13.09
N ALA A 271 12.42 8.03 12.57
CA ALA A 271 12.93 9.02 11.60
C ALA A 271 11.96 9.35 10.46
N LYS A 272 11.77 10.65 10.18
CA LYS A 272 10.84 11.19 9.15
C LYS A 272 11.36 11.00 7.71
N MET A 273 12.49 10.35 7.55
CA MET A 273 13.16 10.06 6.30
C MET A 273 13.63 8.61 6.37
N ALA A 274 13.39 7.84 5.30
CA ALA A 274 13.83 6.47 5.21
C ALA A 274 15.08 6.41 4.34
N LEU A 275 16.09 5.69 4.80
CA LEU A 275 17.31 5.45 4.06
C LEU A 275 17.30 3.98 3.60
N SER A 276 17.30 3.75 2.29
CA SER A 276 17.45 2.41 1.74
C SER A 276 18.93 2.14 1.44
N LEU A 277 19.52 1.27 2.27
CA LEU A 277 20.92 0.88 2.18
C LEU A 277 21.05 -0.56 1.66
N PRO A 278 21.99 -0.84 0.73
CA PRO A 278 22.26 -2.20 0.31
C PRO A 278 22.91 -3.08 1.40
N HIS A 279 23.62 -2.49 2.37
CA HIS A 279 24.24 -3.20 3.52
C HIS A 279 23.63 -2.76 4.86
N SER A 280 22.34 -3.03 5.03
CA SER A 280 21.68 -2.82 6.33
C SER A 280 22.26 -3.72 7.44
N GLU A 281 22.86 -4.86 7.08
CA GLU A 281 23.42 -5.82 8.04
C GLU A 281 24.91 -5.54 8.32
N PRO A 282 25.31 -5.33 9.59
CA PRO A 282 26.71 -5.13 9.96
C PRO A 282 27.53 -6.39 9.68
N LYS A 283 28.62 -6.24 8.94
CA LYS A 283 29.59 -7.30 8.64
C LYS A 283 30.92 -6.93 9.27
N LYS A 284 31.60 -7.90 9.89
CA LYS A 284 32.90 -7.69 10.54
C LYS A 284 33.87 -8.81 10.18
N ILE A 285 35.14 -8.46 10.01
CA ILE A 285 36.20 -9.47 9.82
C ILE A 285 36.70 -9.93 11.17
N VAL A 286 36.74 -11.25 11.34
CA VAL A 286 37.39 -11.89 12.50
C VAL A 286 38.61 -12.65 12.01
N VAL A 287 39.77 -12.37 12.61
CA VAL A 287 41.02 -13.06 12.31
C VAL A 287 41.28 -14.12 13.37
N HIS A 288 41.38 -15.38 12.96
CA HIS A 288 41.75 -16.49 13.83
C HIS A 288 43.18 -16.93 13.53
N VAL A 289 44.05 -16.89 14.54
CA VAL A 289 45.42 -17.42 14.44
C VAL A 289 45.40 -18.84 15.03
N SER A 290 45.67 -19.86 14.21
CA SER A 290 45.84 -21.24 14.71
C SER A 290 47.31 -21.65 14.63
N GLN A 291 47.92 -21.91 15.79
CA GLN A 291 49.30 -22.40 15.85
C GLN A 291 49.28 -23.93 15.72
N ARG A 292 49.78 -24.47 14.60
CA ARG A 292 50.01 -25.92 14.47
C ARG A 292 51.33 -26.28 15.15
N GLN A 293 51.28 -26.68 16.42
CA GLN A 293 52.41 -27.42 17.00
C GLN A 293 52.46 -28.81 16.34
N MET A 294 53.43 -29.00 15.46
CA MET A 294 53.75 -30.30 14.89
C MET A 294 54.53 -31.08 15.96
N GLY A 295 53.81 -31.72 16.88
CA GLY A 295 54.43 -32.52 17.92
C GLY A 295 53.52 -32.85 19.09
N SER A 296 53.02 -34.09 19.09
CA SER A 296 52.73 -34.88 20.29
C SER A 296 51.49 -34.55 21.13
N LEU A 297 50.55 -35.50 21.03
CA LEU A 297 49.60 -35.99 22.05
C LEU A 297 48.51 -35.02 22.52
N GLY A 298 47.27 -35.44 22.21
CA GLY A 298 46.06 -34.70 22.47
C GLY A 298 45.86 -34.33 23.93
N LEU A 299 45.30 -33.13 24.11
CA LEU A 299 44.34 -32.74 25.13
C LEU A 299 43.86 -31.32 24.75
N ASN A 300 42.54 -31.17 24.66
CA ASN A 300 41.75 -29.93 24.60
C ASN A 300 42.23 -28.80 23.67
N PHE A 301 41.51 -28.65 22.56
CA PHE A 301 41.43 -27.41 21.78
C PHE A 301 40.86 -26.29 22.68
N ASP A 302 41.74 -25.54 23.34
CA ASP A 302 41.38 -24.22 23.85
C ASP A 302 41.84 -23.20 22.80
N VAL A 303 40.86 -22.65 22.08
CA VAL A 303 41.05 -21.70 21.00
C VAL A 303 41.44 -20.36 21.63
N PHE A 304 42.74 -20.10 21.75
CA PHE A 304 43.25 -18.79 22.13
C PHE A 304 43.08 -17.81 20.95
N SER A 305 41.98 -17.06 20.95
CA SER A 305 41.83 -15.86 20.12
C SER A 305 42.59 -14.70 20.77
N GLU A 306 43.92 -14.67 20.62
CA GLU A 306 44.72 -13.51 21.00
C GLU A 306 44.78 -12.54 19.80
N GLY A 307 43.87 -11.56 19.81
CA GLY A 307 43.86 -10.48 18.82
C GLY A 307 45.04 -9.55 19.04
N ILE A 308 45.98 -9.51 18.08
CA ILE A 308 47.14 -8.59 18.04
C ILE A 308 46.74 -7.09 17.96
N LEU A 309 45.44 -6.78 17.92
CA LEU A 309 44.89 -5.42 17.92
C LEU A 309 43.98 -5.09 19.13
N GLY A 310 43.99 -5.90 20.19
CA GLY A 310 43.25 -5.56 21.43
C GLY A 310 41.73 -5.53 21.28
N MET A 311 41.17 -6.17 20.27
CA MET A 311 39.72 -6.36 20.13
C MET A 311 39.30 -7.68 20.77
N THR A 312 38.95 -7.65 22.05
CA THR A 312 38.37 -8.82 22.74
C THR A 312 36.88 -8.92 22.45
N THR A 313 36.41 -10.05 21.94
CA THR A 313 35.00 -10.48 22.03
C THR A 313 34.88 -11.48 23.17
N SER A 314 34.81 -11.00 24.41
CA SER A 314 34.41 -11.83 25.55
C SER A 314 32.89 -11.87 25.64
N SER A 315 32.30 -12.96 25.16
CA SER A 315 30.90 -13.30 25.42
C SER A 315 30.78 -13.92 26.82
N ARG A 316 30.56 -13.08 27.85
CA ARG A 316 29.85 -13.50 29.07
C ARG A 316 29.28 -12.31 29.83
N SER A 317 27.99 -12.06 29.59
CA SER A 317 27.00 -11.59 30.56
C SER A 317 27.44 -10.52 31.57
N GLN A 318 27.36 -9.24 31.21
CA GLN A 318 26.74 -8.19 32.04
C GLN A 318 26.81 -6.83 31.36
N SER A 319 25.65 -6.20 31.29
CA SER A 319 25.37 -4.78 31.05
C SER A 319 26.54 -3.81 31.19
N GLN A 320 27.02 -3.26 30.08
CA GLN A 320 27.08 -1.80 29.87
C GLN A 320 27.55 -1.51 28.44
N LYS A 321 26.82 -0.61 27.80
CA LYS A 321 27.24 0.12 26.60
C LYS A 321 28.67 0.59 26.80
N ASP A 322 29.57 0.22 25.90
CA ASP A 322 30.72 1.03 25.43
C ASP A 322 31.47 0.22 24.35
N THR A 323 30.85 0.07 23.18
CA THR A 323 31.54 -0.35 21.96
C THR A 323 32.24 0.87 21.36
N ALA A 324 33.39 1.24 21.93
CA ALA A 324 34.29 2.22 21.35
C ALA A 324 35.17 1.54 20.29
N GLY A 325 34.73 1.58 19.03
CA GLY A 325 35.63 1.41 17.88
C GLY A 325 36.50 2.67 17.69
N PRO A 326 37.55 2.62 16.84
CA PRO A 326 38.49 3.73 16.65
C PRO A 326 37.87 4.98 15.99
N PHE A 327 36.58 4.95 15.65
CA PHE A 327 35.82 6.06 15.10
C PHE A 327 34.85 6.59 16.17
N ASN A 328 35.39 7.23 17.20
CA ASN A 328 34.60 7.95 18.19
C ASN A 328 34.17 9.30 17.60
N PHE A 329 33.34 9.26 16.55
CA PHE A 329 32.64 10.44 16.06
C PHE A 329 31.55 10.82 17.05
N HIS A 330 31.31 12.12 17.18
CA HIS A 330 30.28 12.70 18.06
C HIS A 330 29.00 11.86 18.00
N SER A 331 28.45 11.52 19.17
CA SER A 331 27.24 10.70 19.30
C SER A 331 26.18 11.21 18.31
N PRO A 332 25.87 10.46 17.22
CA PRO A 332 24.96 10.96 16.20
C PRO A 332 23.58 11.10 16.83
N SER A 333 23.03 12.31 16.83
CA SER A 333 21.70 12.58 17.39
C SER A 333 20.60 11.92 16.57
N ASN A 334 20.89 11.58 15.30
CA ASN A 334 19.90 11.12 14.34
C ASN A 334 20.13 9.64 13.98
N GLN A 335 19.04 8.87 13.97
CA GLN A 335 19.04 7.45 13.61
C GLN A 335 19.65 7.18 12.23
N ILE A 336 19.41 8.07 11.26
CA ILE A 336 19.95 7.97 9.90
C ILE A 336 21.47 8.06 9.87
N GLN A 337 22.06 8.94 10.69
CA GLN A 337 23.51 9.05 10.78
C GLN A 337 24.13 7.78 11.37
N LYS A 338 23.47 7.16 12.36
CA LYS A 338 23.90 5.87 12.88
C LYS A 338 23.86 4.78 11.80
N GLN A 339 22.78 4.71 11.03
CA GLN A 339 22.67 3.77 9.91
C GLN A 339 23.76 3.99 8.85
N LEU A 340 24.07 5.25 8.51
CA LEU A 340 25.16 5.59 7.59
C LEU A 340 26.55 5.23 8.12
N LEU A 341 26.79 5.39 9.42
CA LEU A 341 28.05 5.00 10.06
C LEU A 341 28.21 3.47 10.11
N ASP A 342 27.15 2.76 10.47
CA ASP A 342 27.14 1.30 10.48
C ASP A 342 27.41 0.76 9.06
N ALA A 343 26.72 1.34 8.07
CA ALA A 343 26.96 1.13 6.64
C ALA A 343 28.41 1.36 6.22
N GLN A 344 28.97 2.52 6.56
CA GLN A 344 30.35 2.89 6.24
C GLN A 344 31.34 1.89 6.85
N ALA A 345 31.11 1.46 8.09
CA ALA A 345 31.93 0.43 8.74
C ALA A 345 31.86 -0.91 7.99
N THR A 346 30.69 -1.32 7.50
CA THR A 346 30.57 -2.56 6.71
C THR A 346 31.36 -2.52 5.41
N ILE A 347 31.39 -1.37 4.73
CA ILE A 347 32.18 -1.21 3.51
C ILE A 347 33.66 -1.26 3.82
N PHE A 348 34.10 -0.60 4.90
CA PHE A 348 35.49 -0.65 5.33
C PHE A 348 35.95 -2.08 5.58
N ASP A 349 35.14 -2.87 6.30
CA ASP A 349 35.44 -4.28 6.54
C ASP A 349 35.40 -5.08 5.23
N ALA A 350 34.47 -4.82 4.32
CA ALA A 350 34.45 -5.51 3.02
C ALA A 350 35.70 -5.21 2.15
N GLU A 351 36.17 -3.96 2.17
CA GLU A 351 37.40 -3.54 1.50
C GLU A 351 38.63 -4.23 2.10
N LEU A 352 38.76 -4.22 3.43
CA LEU A 352 39.87 -4.87 4.13
C LEU A 352 39.93 -6.36 3.81
N PHE A 353 38.78 -7.02 3.68
CA PHE A 353 38.74 -8.43 3.29
C PHE A 353 39.21 -8.63 1.85
N ALA A 354 38.76 -7.77 0.93
CA ALA A 354 39.14 -7.84 -0.47
C ALA A 354 40.67 -7.70 -0.63
N ASP A 355 41.29 -6.80 0.14
CA ASP A 355 42.73 -6.58 0.11
C ASP A 355 43.51 -7.75 0.72
N VAL A 356 43.06 -8.31 1.84
CA VAL A 356 43.65 -9.54 2.41
C VAL A 356 43.59 -10.68 1.40
N ARG A 357 42.45 -10.83 0.70
CA ARG A 357 42.28 -11.85 -0.34
C ARG A 357 43.20 -11.60 -1.54
N ARG A 358 43.36 -10.36 -1.99
CA ARG A 358 44.31 -9.99 -3.07
C ARG A 358 45.75 -10.28 -2.66
N PHE A 359 46.14 -9.93 -1.43
CA PHE A 359 47.46 -10.24 -0.88
C PHE A 359 47.72 -11.75 -0.87
N TYR A 360 46.75 -12.55 -0.43
CA TYR A 360 46.85 -14.01 -0.43
C TYR A 360 47.02 -14.59 -1.85
N GLN A 361 46.25 -14.10 -2.82
CA GLN A 361 46.37 -14.55 -4.22
C GLN A 361 47.74 -14.26 -4.82
N LYS A 362 48.37 -13.15 -4.42
CA LYS A 362 49.73 -12.79 -4.83
C LYS A 362 50.80 -13.66 -4.15
N HIS A 363 50.56 -14.12 -2.92
CA HIS A 363 51.48 -14.91 -2.10
C HIS A 363 50.99 -16.34 -1.85
N LYS A 364 50.76 -17.11 -2.93
CA LYS A 364 50.27 -18.52 -2.93
C LYS A 364 51.06 -19.54 -2.09
N HIS A 365 52.12 -19.15 -1.40
CA HIS A 365 52.95 -20.02 -0.56
C HIS A 365 52.64 -19.96 0.95
N LEU A 366 51.72 -19.09 1.37
CA LEU A 366 51.28 -19.00 2.78
C LEU A 366 49.90 -19.63 2.91
N THR A 367 49.74 -20.64 3.78
CA THR A 367 48.46 -21.29 4.04
C THR A 367 47.77 -20.58 5.20
N ALA A 368 46.82 -19.69 4.90
CA ALA A 368 46.00 -18.99 5.90
C ALA A 368 44.53 -19.11 5.50
N THR A 369 43.70 -19.54 6.43
CA THR A 369 42.24 -19.69 6.25
C THR A 369 41.56 -18.48 6.87
N PHE A 370 40.78 -17.74 6.07
CA PHE A 370 39.95 -16.63 6.53
C PHE A 370 38.49 -16.96 6.24
N GLU A 371 37.61 -16.71 7.20
CA GLU A 371 36.18 -16.99 7.10
C GLU A 371 35.38 -15.68 7.19
N TRP A 372 34.38 -15.53 6.31
CA TRP A 372 33.40 -14.45 6.40
C TRP A 372 32.31 -14.86 7.37
N GLN A 373 32.12 -14.12 8.46
CA GLN A 373 31.02 -14.34 9.38
C GLN A 373 30.04 -13.17 9.31
N THR A 374 28.78 -13.48 9.01
CA THR A 374 27.67 -12.53 9.11
C THR A 374 27.13 -12.57 10.53
N THR A 375 27.22 -11.46 11.25
CA THR A 375 26.58 -11.33 12.57
C THR A 375 25.09 -11.07 12.36
N LYS A 376 24.25 -12.03 12.79
CA LYS A 376 22.80 -11.81 12.95
C LYS A 376 22.51 -11.10 14.26
#